data_AF-A0A7C2Z8K2-F1
#
_entry.id   AF-A0A7C2Z8K2-F1
#
_cell.length_a   1.000
_cell.length_b   1.000
_cell.length_c   1.000
_cell.angle_alpha   90.00
_cell.angle_beta   90.00
_cell.angle_gamma   90.00
#
_symmetry.space_group_name_H-M   'P 1'
#
loop_
_entity.id
_entity.type
_entity.pdbx_description
1 polymer ?
#
loop_
_entity_poly.entity_id
_entity_poly.type
_entity_poly.pdbx_seq_one_letter_code
_entity_poly.pdbx_strand_id
1 'polypeptide(L)'
;MQKAHGSIWLDDRFNAISLITYMLLVLLASAFLTNWFPLGDFSFGTVEWYHAVMIPFTFFLMIVAAAAVGLEDKIRAALNLSTYPVIATTLLGIAFVGSPVGTVAEGVRDAWVMFLAVIFDVALLVFPFKERERFKQVFGAYVLLFVASVSATLAGLYGLLVAQGMFVGYSSMPFLQSYINGLGINATTFEGNLVTSHSHEMLPAVMGGIVALTALLVHYEKLDPGKRKLVNAGMLVSTFGVISMSYLYFISGLGTYSIPAIAPFGPGGMNGLALDDSQTGIVGWGALISLVGLWPFVKRSSVRIASVLTWLFAMLALIGIGYYIEFNESYYGFGSPGVPPNGGPGYAHDDAFMSGHLMYPFFFLPLLAAVTIYLDWKLPEGSRARSLVYWLSLSGMVLGLIGLGVFLITLVPYVEAAGIVLMGVAMAVGLAGLYGQKLR
;
A
#
# COMPACT_ATOMS: atom_id res chain seq x y z
N MET A 1 7.49 15.98 -40.57
CA MET A 1 8.41 15.99 -39.41
C MET A 1 8.14 14.75 -38.57
N GLN A 2 9.01 13.75 -38.69
CA GLN A 2 8.97 12.51 -37.90
C GLN A 2 9.13 12.85 -36.42
N LYS A 3 8.16 12.45 -35.58
CA LYS A 3 8.37 12.38 -34.13
C LYS A 3 9.52 11.42 -33.90
N ALA A 4 10.64 11.90 -33.35
CA ALA A 4 11.71 11.04 -32.87
C ALA A 4 11.09 9.99 -31.95
N HIS A 5 11.30 8.70 -32.26
CA HIS A 5 10.94 7.62 -31.35
C HIS A 5 11.73 7.84 -30.06
N GLY A 6 11.06 8.34 -29.02
CA GLY A 6 11.65 8.50 -27.69
C GLY A 6 12.22 7.16 -27.24
N SER A 7 13.38 7.20 -26.59
CA SER A 7 14.05 6.05 -25.99
C SER A 7 13.04 5.23 -25.17
N ILE A 8 12.99 3.91 -25.38
CA ILE A 8 12.07 3.01 -24.66
C ILE A 8 12.24 3.09 -23.13
N TRP A 9 13.45 3.46 -22.70
CA TRP A 9 13.83 3.68 -21.30
C TRP A 9 13.15 4.91 -20.66
N LEU A 10 12.60 5.83 -21.46
CA LEU A 10 11.90 7.03 -21.01
C LEU A 10 10.37 6.91 -21.11
N ASP A 11 9.85 5.78 -21.57
CA ASP A 11 8.41 5.57 -21.75
C ASP A 11 7.74 5.09 -20.46
N ASP A 12 6.79 5.86 -19.91
CA ASP A 12 6.07 5.50 -18.69
C ASP A 12 5.41 4.13 -18.81
N ARG A 13 4.83 3.83 -19.98
CA ARG A 13 4.09 2.58 -20.20
C ARG A 13 5.02 1.37 -20.12
N PHE A 14 6.17 1.44 -20.78
CA PHE A 14 7.15 0.37 -20.79
C PHE A 14 7.74 0.10 -19.40
N ASN A 15 8.08 1.15 -18.67
CA ASN A 15 8.62 1.03 -17.31
C ASN A 15 7.59 0.49 -16.32
N ALA A 16 6.36 1.01 -16.36
CA ALA A 16 5.26 0.51 -15.54
C ALA A 16 4.94 -0.97 -15.82
N ILE A 17 4.92 -1.38 -17.10
CA ILE A 17 4.77 -2.79 -17.49
C ILE A 17 5.93 -3.64 -16.95
N SER A 18 7.17 -3.14 -17.03
CA SER A 18 8.35 -3.86 -16.54
C SER A 18 8.29 -4.10 -15.04
N LEU A 19 7.83 -3.11 -14.26
CA LEU A 19 7.63 -3.27 -12.81
C LEU A 19 6.53 -4.28 -12.49
N ILE A 20 5.40 -4.25 -13.20
CA ILE A 20 4.34 -5.26 -13.02
C ILE A 20 4.86 -6.66 -13.34
N THR A 21 5.58 -6.83 -14.46
CA THR A 21 6.20 -8.10 -14.83
C THR A 21 7.14 -8.58 -13.74
N TYR A 22 8.03 -7.70 -13.26
CA TYR A 22 8.96 -8.00 -12.18
C TYR A 22 8.22 -8.46 -10.91
N MET A 23 7.22 -7.71 -10.44
CA MET A 23 6.47 -8.05 -9.23
C MET A 23 5.79 -9.41 -9.35
N LEU A 24 5.20 -9.74 -10.51
CA LEU A 24 4.59 -11.04 -10.74
C LEU A 24 5.59 -12.20 -10.75
N LEU A 25 6.80 -11.97 -11.29
CA LEU A 25 7.87 -12.98 -11.26
C LEU A 25 8.38 -13.21 -9.84
N VAL A 26 8.54 -12.16 -9.04
CA VAL A 26 8.93 -12.27 -7.63
C VAL A 26 7.85 -12.98 -6.83
N LEU A 27 6.57 -12.61 -7.00
CA LEU A 27 5.46 -13.30 -6.36
C LEU A 27 5.44 -14.79 -6.70
N LEU A 28 5.62 -15.14 -7.98
CA LEU A 28 5.68 -16.53 -8.43
C LEU A 28 6.86 -17.28 -7.79
N ALA A 29 8.05 -16.69 -7.76
CA ALA A 29 9.23 -17.31 -7.14
C ALA A 29 9.06 -17.47 -5.63
N SER A 30 8.57 -16.43 -4.96
CA SER A 30 8.38 -16.39 -3.51
C SER A 30 7.42 -17.46 -3.01
N ALA A 31 6.41 -17.84 -3.81
CA ALA A 31 5.46 -18.90 -3.46
C ALA A 31 6.12 -20.25 -3.14
N PHE A 32 7.37 -20.46 -3.59
CA PHE A 32 8.16 -21.66 -3.31
C PHE A 32 9.31 -21.45 -2.32
N LEU A 33 9.59 -20.19 -1.96
CA LEU A 33 10.81 -19.80 -1.24
C LEU A 33 10.54 -19.12 0.10
N THR A 34 9.30 -18.75 0.39
CA THR A 34 8.93 -18.16 1.68
C THR A 34 7.62 -18.73 2.20
N ASN A 35 7.46 -18.67 3.52
CA ASN A 35 6.18 -18.93 4.17
C ASN A 35 5.38 -17.63 4.22
N TRP A 36 4.35 -17.54 3.36
CA TRP A 36 3.45 -16.38 3.29
C TRP A 36 2.33 -16.40 4.32
N PHE A 37 2.08 -17.54 4.98
CA PHE A 37 1.05 -17.66 6.01
C PHE A 37 1.64 -18.18 7.33
N PRO A 38 2.65 -17.49 7.91
CA PRO A 38 3.06 -17.79 9.29
C PRO A 38 1.91 -17.43 10.23
N LEU A 39 1.73 -18.14 11.35
CA LEU A 39 0.91 -17.58 12.42
C LEU A 39 1.65 -16.39 13.02
N GLY A 40 0.96 -15.27 13.13
CA GLY A 40 1.53 -14.03 13.63
C GLY A 40 2.03 -13.13 12.50
N ASP A 41 2.95 -12.22 12.85
CA ASP A 41 3.56 -11.28 11.91
C ASP A 41 4.56 -12.00 10.98
N PHE A 42 4.94 -11.34 9.89
CA PHE A 42 5.96 -11.83 8.99
C PHE A 42 7.31 -11.94 9.69
N SER A 43 7.95 -13.11 9.50
CA SER A 43 9.36 -13.26 9.83
C SER A 43 10.21 -12.29 9.00
N PHE A 44 11.40 -11.94 9.49
CA PHE A 44 12.35 -11.10 8.73
C PHE A 44 12.54 -11.59 7.28
N GLY A 45 12.70 -12.91 7.08
CA GLY A 45 12.82 -13.49 5.74
C GLY A 45 11.57 -13.26 4.87
N THR A 46 10.37 -13.37 5.45
CA THR A 46 9.11 -13.09 4.73
C THR A 46 8.98 -11.60 4.41
N VAL A 47 9.39 -10.71 5.33
CA VAL A 47 9.41 -9.25 5.13
C VAL A 47 10.30 -8.85 3.95
N GLU A 48 11.46 -9.50 3.76
CA GLU A 48 12.31 -9.18 2.60
C GLU A 48 11.64 -9.50 1.26
N TRP A 49 10.94 -10.63 1.17
CA TRP A 49 10.13 -10.95 -0.02
C TRP A 49 8.97 -9.97 -0.22
N TYR A 50 8.33 -9.54 0.87
CA TYR A 50 7.28 -8.52 0.83
C TYR A 50 7.82 -7.18 0.32
N HIS A 51 8.92 -6.66 0.88
CA HIS A 51 9.55 -5.41 0.46
C HIS A 51 10.04 -5.46 -0.98
N ALA A 52 10.52 -6.61 -1.44
CA ALA A 52 10.94 -6.75 -2.83
C ALA A 52 9.79 -6.67 -3.84
N VAL A 53 8.54 -6.78 -3.40
CA VAL A 53 7.35 -6.48 -4.21
C VAL A 53 6.88 -5.05 -3.94
N MET A 54 6.78 -4.66 -2.66
CA MET A 54 6.12 -3.41 -2.26
C MET A 54 6.93 -2.15 -2.55
N ILE A 55 8.27 -2.22 -2.56
CA ILE A 55 9.11 -1.07 -2.94
C ILE A 55 9.01 -0.82 -4.45
N PRO A 56 9.15 -1.84 -5.33
CA PRO A 56 8.83 -1.69 -6.75
C PRO A 56 7.38 -1.31 -7.03
N PHE A 57 6.44 -1.71 -6.17
CA PHE A 57 5.04 -1.31 -6.27
C PHE A 57 4.82 0.18 -5.99
N THR A 58 5.38 0.71 -4.90
CA THR A 58 5.32 2.15 -4.59
C THR A 58 6.04 2.97 -5.69
N PHE A 59 7.14 2.44 -6.21
CA PHE A 59 7.82 3.02 -7.36
C PHE A 59 6.95 3.07 -8.63
N PHE A 60 6.23 1.98 -8.91
CA PHE A 60 5.23 1.91 -9.98
C PHE A 60 4.12 2.97 -9.79
N LEU A 61 3.60 3.12 -8.56
CA LEU A 61 2.60 4.15 -8.25
C LEU A 61 3.11 5.56 -8.55
N MET A 62 4.37 5.88 -8.20
CA MET A 62 4.96 7.19 -8.53
C MET A 62 5.01 7.44 -10.04
N ILE A 63 5.42 6.46 -10.85
CA ILE A 63 5.43 6.59 -12.32
C ILE A 63 4.02 6.86 -12.86
N VAL A 64 3.05 6.05 -12.42
CA VAL A 64 1.66 6.18 -12.92
C VAL A 64 1.03 7.49 -12.45
N ALA A 65 1.28 7.91 -11.20
CA ALA A 65 0.81 9.17 -10.66
C ALA A 65 1.44 10.37 -11.37
N ALA A 66 2.76 10.36 -11.61
CA ALA A 66 3.44 11.40 -12.37
C ALA A 66 2.85 11.55 -13.78
N ALA A 67 2.53 10.43 -14.44
CA ALA A 67 1.88 10.43 -15.75
C ALA A 67 0.43 10.95 -15.69
N ALA A 68 -0.36 10.53 -14.70
CA ALA A 68 -1.76 10.92 -14.53
C ALA A 68 -1.90 12.42 -14.19
N VAL A 69 -1.06 12.92 -13.28
CA VAL A 69 -0.95 14.35 -12.94
C VAL A 69 -0.32 15.15 -14.08
N GLY A 70 0.44 14.51 -14.97
CA GLY A 70 1.15 15.16 -16.06
C GLY A 70 2.25 16.08 -15.53
N LEU A 71 3.10 15.54 -14.65
CA LEU A 71 4.31 16.22 -14.17
C LEU A 71 5.31 16.43 -15.31
N GLU A 72 6.30 17.31 -15.06
CA GLU A 72 7.33 17.66 -16.04
C GLU A 72 8.10 16.44 -16.55
N ASP A 73 8.47 16.47 -17.83
CA ASP A 73 9.17 15.37 -18.51
C ASP A 73 10.49 15.00 -17.83
N LYS A 74 11.18 15.94 -17.17
CA LYS A 74 12.41 15.66 -16.42
C LYS A 74 12.15 14.76 -15.20
N ILE A 75 11.06 14.99 -14.48
CA ILE A 75 10.67 14.19 -13.32
C ILE A 75 10.27 12.80 -13.78
N ARG A 76 9.44 12.71 -14.82
CA ARG A 76 9.04 11.44 -15.43
C ARG A 76 10.24 10.67 -15.98
N ALA A 77 11.18 11.34 -16.64
CA ALA A 77 12.42 10.73 -17.12
C ALA A 77 13.28 10.17 -15.98
N ALA A 78 13.43 10.92 -14.87
CA ALA A 78 14.20 10.46 -13.71
C ALA A 78 13.59 9.18 -13.09
N LEU A 79 12.25 9.14 -12.95
CA LEU A 79 11.54 7.94 -12.50
C LEU A 79 11.73 6.79 -13.49
N ASN A 80 11.45 7.02 -14.77
CA ASN A 80 11.55 5.96 -15.78
C ASN A 80 12.97 5.36 -15.89
N LEU A 81 14.02 6.18 -15.91
CA LEU A 81 15.41 5.72 -15.93
C LEU A 81 15.80 4.92 -14.67
N SER A 82 15.14 5.19 -13.54
CA SER A 82 15.42 4.53 -12.26
C SER A 82 14.76 3.16 -12.11
N THR A 83 13.85 2.79 -13.02
CA THR A 83 13.15 1.49 -12.99
C THR A 83 14.09 0.29 -12.94
N TYR A 84 15.11 0.27 -13.80
CA TYR A 84 16.01 -0.87 -13.91
C TYR A 84 17.06 -0.91 -12.79
N PRO A 85 17.66 0.22 -12.37
CA PRO A 85 18.42 0.27 -11.13
C PRO A 85 17.63 -0.29 -9.94
N VAL A 86 16.39 0.15 -9.73
CA VAL A 86 15.53 -0.33 -8.62
C VAL A 86 15.28 -1.83 -8.73
N ILE A 87 14.91 -2.35 -9.92
CA ILE A 87 14.73 -3.79 -10.13
C ILE A 87 16.03 -4.55 -9.84
N ALA A 88 17.16 -4.09 -10.37
CA ALA A 88 18.45 -4.77 -10.23
C ALA A 88 18.91 -4.83 -8.78
N THR A 89 18.84 -3.72 -8.04
CA THR A 89 19.22 -3.69 -6.62
C THR A 89 18.26 -4.51 -5.76
N THR A 90 16.96 -4.53 -6.10
CA THR A 90 16.00 -5.38 -5.39
C THR A 90 16.27 -6.87 -5.62
N LEU A 91 16.59 -7.27 -6.85
CA LEU A 91 16.97 -8.66 -7.16
C LEU A 91 18.26 -9.06 -6.45
N LEU A 92 19.24 -8.16 -6.37
CA LEU A 92 20.48 -8.41 -5.64
C LEU A 92 20.22 -8.53 -4.13
N GLY A 93 19.34 -7.70 -3.57
CA GLY A 93 18.89 -7.83 -2.18
C GLY A 93 18.36 -9.23 -1.88
N ILE A 94 17.33 -9.67 -2.62
CA ILE A 94 16.77 -11.01 -2.47
C ILE A 94 17.79 -12.13 -2.73
N ALA A 95 18.58 -12.03 -3.81
CA ALA A 95 19.50 -13.11 -4.17
C ALA A 95 20.58 -13.36 -3.11
N PHE A 96 20.85 -12.34 -2.29
CA PHE A 96 21.90 -12.32 -1.29
C PHE A 96 21.38 -11.92 0.10
N VAL A 97 20.10 -12.23 0.43
CA VAL A 97 19.48 -11.92 1.73
C VAL A 97 20.38 -12.39 2.88
N GLY A 98 20.55 -11.54 3.89
CA GLY A 98 21.35 -11.83 5.08
C GLY A 98 22.86 -11.78 4.86
N SER A 99 23.33 -11.39 3.67
CA SER A 99 24.74 -11.15 3.40
C SER A 99 25.05 -9.65 3.30
N PRO A 100 26.33 -9.23 3.49
CA PRO A 100 26.71 -7.83 3.32
C PRO A 100 26.38 -7.26 1.94
N VAL A 101 26.42 -8.09 0.89
CA VAL A 101 26.08 -7.67 -0.49
C VAL A 101 24.59 -7.37 -0.60
N GLY A 102 23.74 -8.22 -0.03
CA GLY A 102 22.29 -8.02 0.02
C GLY A 102 21.93 -6.75 0.76
N THR A 103 22.48 -6.57 1.98
CA THR A 103 22.25 -5.37 2.80
C THR A 103 22.66 -4.08 2.09
N VAL A 104 23.80 -4.06 1.40
CA VAL A 104 24.23 -2.89 0.62
C VAL A 104 23.29 -2.64 -0.56
N ALA A 105 22.84 -3.68 -1.26
CA ALA A 105 21.92 -3.54 -2.38
C ALA A 105 20.55 -2.99 -1.95
N GLU A 106 20.00 -3.49 -0.84
CA GLU A 106 18.77 -2.99 -0.21
C GLU A 106 18.94 -1.54 0.26
N GLY A 107 20.02 -1.21 0.96
CA GLY A 107 20.30 0.15 1.40
C GLY A 107 20.40 1.15 0.23
N VAL A 108 21.06 0.76 -0.87
CA VAL A 108 21.12 1.58 -2.10
C VAL A 108 19.74 1.74 -2.73
N ARG A 109 18.95 0.66 -2.83
CA ARG A 109 17.57 0.70 -3.33
C ARG A 109 16.74 1.69 -2.52
N ASP A 110 16.75 1.55 -1.19
CA ASP A 110 15.87 2.30 -0.30
C ASP A 110 16.23 3.78 -0.28
N ALA A 111 17.53 4.10 -0.19
CA ALA A 111 18.01 5.47 -0.29
C ALA A 111 17.66 6.11 -1.64
N TRP A 112 17.77 5.35 -2.74
CA TRP A 112 17.46 5.86 -4.08
C TRP A 112 15.95 6.10 -4.28
N VAL A 113 15.11 5.15 -3.87
CA VAL A 113 13.65 5.30 -3.95
C VAL A 113 13.17 6.44 -3.05
N MET A 114 13.73 6.58 -1.84
CA MET A 114 13.46 7.69 -0.93
C MET A 114 13.81 9.04 -1.57
N PHE A 115 14.99 9.15 -2.18
CA PHE A 115 15.39 10.36 -2.90
C PHE A 115 14.43 10.73 -4.03
N LEU A 116 13.97 9.74 -4.80
CA LEU A 116 12.99 9.95 -5.86
C LEU A 116 11.60 10.33 -5.31
N ALA A 117 11.19 9.77 -4.18
CA ALA A 117 9.95 10.12 -3.49
C ALA A 117 9.97 11.60 -3.04
N VAL A 118 11.07 12.07 -2.45
CA VAL A 118 11.24 13.49 -2.08
C VAL A 118 11.18 14.40 -3.31
N ILE A 119 11.82 14.02 -4.43
CA ILE A 119 11.73 14.79 -5.69
C ILE A 119 10.28 14.82 -6.20
N PHE A 120 9.58 13.69 -6.13
CA PHE A 120 8.19 13.58 -6.55
C PHE A 120 7.27 14.44 -5.68
N ASP A 121 7.45 14.43 -4.35
CA ASP A 121 6.71 15.28 -3.41
C ASP A 121 6.94 16.77 -3.67
N VAL A 122 8.18 17.17 -3.95
CA VAL A 122 8.50 18.56 -4.33
C VAL A 122 7.82 18.93 -5.66
N ALA A 123 7.80 18.03 -6.63
CA ALA A 123 7.10 18.26 -7.90
C ALA A 123 5.59 18.43 -7.68
N LEU A 124 4.98 17.63 -6.80
CA LEU A 124 3.59 17.79 -6.39
C LEU A 124 3.38 19.09 -5.57
N LEU A 125 4.31 19.50 -4.74
CA LEU A 125 4.18 20.77 -4.00
C LEU A 125 4.15 21.97 -4.97
N VAL A 126 4.93 21.92 -6.04
CA VAL A 126 5.08 23.02 -7.00
C VAL A 126 3.94 23.08 -8.03
N PHE A 127 3.34 21.94 -8.38
CA PHE A 127 2.34 21.85 -9.46
C PHE A 127 1.13 22.80 -9.31
N PRO A 128 0.51 23.02 -8.13
CA PRO A 128 -0.61 23.97 -7.99
C PRO A 128 -0.27 25.42 -8.38
N PHE A 129 1.02 25.79 -8.27
CA PHE A 129 1.51 27.12 -8.63
C PHE A 129 1.79 27.26 -10.13
N LYS A 130 2.19 26.17 -10.79
CA LYS A 130 2.44 26.14 -12.25
C LYS A 130 1.18 25.89 -13.06
N GLU A 131 0.32 24.99 -12.61
CA GLU A 131 -0.84 24.46 -13.32
C GLU A 131 -2.15 24.77 -12.58
N ARG A 132 -2.34 26.04 -12.21
CA ARG A 132 -3.40 26.50 -11.30
C ARG A 132 -4.82 26.11 -11.76
N GLU A 133 -5.11 26.23 -13.05
CA GLU A 133 -6.44 25.89 -13.58
C GLU A 133 -6.70 24.40 -13.57
N ARG A 134 -5.68 23.58 -13.91
CA ARG A 134 -5.78 22.13 -13.81
C ARG A 134 -5.95 21.70 -12.35
N PHE A 135 -5.16 22.26 -11.43
CA PHE A 135 -5.27 21.98 -10.00
C PHE A 135 -6.69 22.22 -9.46
N LYS A 136 -7.34 23.34 -9.81
CA LYS A 136 -8.73 23.62 -9.39
C LYS A 136 -9.71 22.54 -9.86
N GLN A 137 -9.49 21.95 -11.03
CA GLN A 137 -10.37 20.92 -11.60
C GLN A 137 -10.21 19.57 -10.91
N VAL A 138 -8.99 19.23 -10.47
CA VAL A 138 -8.66 17.96 -9.82
C VAL A 138 -8.40 18.08 -8.31
N PHE A 139 -8.82 19.19 -7.69
CA PHE A 139 -8.45 19.59 -6.33
C PHE A 139 -8.51 18.46 -5.29
N GLY A 140 -9.64 17.78 -5.16
CA GLY A 140 -9.83 16.75 -4.12
C GLY A 140 -8.88 15.56 -4.30
N ALA A 141 -8.83 15.01 -5.51
CA ALA A 141 -7.91 13.91 -5.81
C ALA A 141 -6.44 14.34 -5.68
N TYR A 142 -6.12 15.56 -6.11
CA TYR A 142 -4.77 16.10 -6.01
C TYR A 142 -4.28 16.24 -4.57
N VAL A 143 -5.12 16.84 -3.70
CA VAL A 143 -4.78 17.04 -2.29
C VAL A 143 -4.56 15.70 -1.60
N LEU A 144 -5.46 14.73 -1.82
CA LEU A 144 -5.29 13.40 -1.26
C LEU A 144 -4.00 12.73 -1.76
N LEU A 145 -3.71 12.81 -3.06
CA LEU A 145 -2.48 12.25 -3.63
C LEU A 145 -1.22 12.87 -3.00
N PHE A 146 -1.18 14.20 -2.88
CA PHE A 146 -0.02 14.89 -2.30
C PHE A 146 0.18 14.50 -0.83
N VAL A 147 -0.89 14.53 -0.03
CA VAL A 147 -0.82 14.19 1.40
C VAL A 147 -0.45 12.71 1.59
N ALA A 148 -1.05 11.81 0.82
CA ALA A 148 -0.72 10.39 0.80
C ALA A 148 0.75 10.14 0.42
N SER A 149 1.27 10.87 -0.56
CA SER A 149 2.66 10.75 -0.99
C SER A 149 3.63 11.18 0.11
N VAL A 150 3.40 12.35 0.71
CA VAL A 150 4.22 12.84 1.84
C VAL A 150 4.15 11.88 3.04
N SER A 151 2.96 11.36 3.35
CA SER A 151 2.73 10.35 4.40
C SER A 151 3.53 9.07 4.12
N ALA A 152 3.49 8.55 2.89
CA ALA A 152 4.28 7.38 2.49
C ALA A 152 5.80 7.65 2.56
N THR A 153 6.25 8.85 2.19
CA THR A 153 7.65 9.29 2.32
C THR A 153 8.09 9.31 3.79
N LEU A 154 7.25 9.83 4.69
CA LEU A 154 7.52 9.79 6.14
C LEU A 154 7.56 8.36 6.67
N ALA A 155 6.62 7.51 6.27
CA ALA A 155 6.64 6.09 6.64
C ALA A 155 7.91 5.39 6.15
N GLY A 156 8.34 5.66 4.91
CA GLY A 156 9.58 5.12 4.37
C GLY A 156 10.82 5.59 5.15
N LEU A 157 10.80 6.81 5.68
CA LEU A 157 11.87 7.32 6.55
C LEU A 157 11.94 6.54 7.86
N TYR A 158 10.81 6.15 8.45
CA TYR A 158 10.79 5.26 9.61
C TYR A 158 11.46 3.93 9.28
N GLY A 159 11.17 3.33 8.11
CA GLY A 159 11.82 2.09 7.65
C GLY A 159 13.34 2.24 7.50
N LEU A 160 13.83 3.37 6.97
CA LEU A 160 15.27 3.66 6.91
C LEU A 160 15.92 3.79 8.30
N LEU A 161 15.20 4.39 9.27
CA LEU A 161 15.67 4.50 10.65
C LEU A 161 15.70 3.13 11.34
N VAL A 162 14.71 2.26 11.09
CA VAL A 162 14.73 0.86 11.54
C VAL A 162 15.97 0.15 10.98
N ALA A 163 16.21 0.25 9.67
CA ALA A 163 17.37 -0.37 9.04
C ALA A 163 18.70 0.14 9.64
N GLN A 164 18.78 1.43 9.96
CA GLN A 164 19.93 2.00 10.68
C GLN A 164 20.12 1.37 12.07
N GLY A 165 19.04 1.16 12.82
CA GLY A 165 19.06 0.47 14.11
C GLY A 165 19.53 -0.97 14.01
N MET A 166 18.91 -1.73 13.11
CA MET A 166 19.11 -3.17 12.97
C MET A 166 20.49 -3.54 12.40
N PHE A 167 20.96 -2.83 11.36
CA PHE A 167 22.14 -3.25 10.60
C PHE A 167 23.43 -2.52 10.97
N VAL A 168 23.34 -1.31 11.52
CA VAL A 168 24.50 -0.46 11.82
C VAL A 168 24.57 -0.11 13.32
N GLY A 169 23.40 0.06 13.95
CA GLY A 169 23.25 0.52 15.31
C GLY A 169 23.14 2.05 15.41
N TYR A 170 22.19 2.54 16.22
CA TYR A 170 21.95 3.98 16.43
C TYR A 170 23.16 4.72 17.02
N SER A 171 24.02 4.03 17.76
CA SER A 171 25.23 4.60 18.37
C SER A 171 26.24 5.14 17.35
N SER A 172 26.19 4.66 16.10
CA SER A 172 26.99 5.21 14.99
C SER A 172 26.56 6.62 14.56
N MET A 173 25.37 7.07 14.99
CA MET A 173 24.85 8.42 14.78
C MET A 173 24.64 9.12 16.13
N PRO A 174 25.65 9.81 16.69
CA PRO A 174 25.60 10.33 18.06
C PRO A 174 24.40 11.24 18.37
N PHE A 175 23.93 12.02 17.39
CA PHE A 175 22.74 12.87 17.57
C PHE A 175 21.46 12.04 17.73
N LEU A 176 21.32 10.94 16.98
CA LEU A 176 20.16 10.06 17.03
C LEU A 176 20.17 9.27 18.33
N GLN A 177 21.33 8.75 18.72
CA GLN A 177 21.48 8.11 20.04
C GLN A 177 21.18 9.08 21.19
N SER A 178 21.66 10.33 21.10
CA SER A 178 21.34 11.36 22.10
C SER A 178 19.85 11.68 22.14
N TYR A 179 19.17 11.66 21.00
CA TYR A 179 17.73 11.85 20.92
C TYR A 179 16.98 10.70 21.63
N ILE A 180 17.32 9.45 21.32
CA ILE A 180 16.73 8.26 21.95
C ILE A 180 16.92 8.31 23.48
N ASN A 181 18.14 8.64 23.93
CA ASN A 181 18.43 8.81 25.35
C ASN A 181 17.60 9.95 25.98
N GLY A 182 17.38 11.04 25.24
CA GLY A 182 16.55 12.18 25.65
C GLY A 182 15.06 11.85 25.78
N LEU A 183 14.58 10.86 25.03
CA LEU A 183 13.22 10.31 25.18
C LEU A 183 13.09 9.40 26.41
N GLY A 184 14.20 8.96 27.02
CA GLY A 184 14.19 8.06 28.17
C GLY A 184 13.81 6.61 27.83
N ILE A 185 13.91 6.22 26.56
CA ILE A 185 13.64 4.85 26.09
C ILE A 185 14.92 4.18 25.60
N ASN A 186 14.91 2.85 25.52
CA ASN A 186 16.03 2.09 24.97
C ASN A 186 15.93 1.96 23.43
N ALA A 187 17.03 1.56 22.80
CA ALA A 187 17.12 1.41 21.35
C ALA A 187 16.11 0.41 20.78
N THR A 188 15.85 -0.70 21.48
CA THR A 188 14.90 -1.74 21.05
C THR A 188 13.46 -1.24 21.08
N THR A 189 13.08 -0.46 22.10
CA THR A 189 11.77 0.19 22.17
C THR A 189 11.61 1.21 21.06
N PHE A 190 12.64 2.03 20.79
CA PHE A 190 12.61 2.99 19.69
C PHE A 190 12.48 2.30 18.33
N GLU A 191 13.22 1.22 18.10
CA GLU A 191 13.11 0.39 16.90
C GLU A 191 11.70 -0.21 16.74
N GLY A 192 11.13 -0.78 17.80
CA GLY A 192 9.76 -1.30 17.80
C GLY A 192 8.73 -0.24 17.42
N ASN A 193 8.83 0.97 18.02
CA ASN A 193 7.94 2.09 17.68
C ASN A 193 8.05 2.49 16.20
N LEU A 194 9.27 2.50 15.65
CA LEU A 194 9.50 2.81 14.24
C LEU A 194 8.97 1.72 13.31
N VAL A 195 9.09 0.43 13.67
CA VAL A 195 8.53 -0.68 12.89
C VAL A 195 7.01 -0.55 12.79
N THR A 196 6.32 -0.39 13.90
CA THR A 196 4.86 -0.19 13.91
C THR A 196 4.47 1.05 13.11
N SER A 197 5.20 2.15 13.28
CA SER A 197 4.93 3.38 12.55
C SER A 197 5.18 3.27 11.05
N HIS A 198 6.17 2.49 10.64
CA HIS A 198 6.44 2.22 9.22
C HIS A 198 5.30 1.43 8.58
N SER A 199 4.95 0.27 9.17
CA SER A 199 4.01 -0.66 8.57
C SER A 199 2.57 -0.13 8.56
N HIS A 200 2.10 0.44 9.67
CA HIS A 200 0.72 0.92 9.78
C HIS A 200 0.48 2.25 9.06
N GLU A 201 1.49 3.14 8.94
CA GLU A 201 1.35 4.41 8.20
C GLU A 201 1.36 4.20 6.68
N MET A 202 2.15 3.23 6.18
CA MET A 202 2.21 2.92 4.75
C MET A 202 0.84 2.56 4.17
N LEU A 203 -0.02 1.92 4.97
CA LEU A 203 -1.32 1.46 4.53
C LEU A 203 -2.29 2.59 4.12
N PRO A 204 -2.72 3.50 5.03
CA PRO A 204 -3.62 4.60 4.68
C PRO A 204 -2.99 5.52 3.63
N ALA A 205 -1.67 5.68 3.64
CA ALA A 205 -0.93 6.44 2.64
C ALA A 205 -1.10 5.84 1.23
N VAL A 206 -0.71 4.58 1.05
CA VAL A 206 -0.77 3.91 -0.25
C VAL A 206 -2.21 3.74 -0.73
N MET A 207 -3.13 3.31 0.14
CA MET A 207 -4.53 3.14 -0.21
C MET A 207 -5.20 4.47 -0.58
N GLY A 208 -4.96 5.53 0.20
CA GLY A 208 -5.43 6.88 -0.11
C GLY A 208 -4.87 7.40 -1.44
N GLY A 209 -3.59 7.17 -1.69
CA GLY A 209 -2.94 7.49 -2.96
C GLY A 209 -3.57 6.77 -4.16
N ILE A 210 -3.91 5.49 -4.03
CA ILE A 210 -4.60 4.72 -5.07
C ILE A 210 -6.01 5.25 -5.34
N VAL A 211 -6.75 5.64 -4.30
CA VAL A 211 -8.08 6.26 -4.43
C VAL A 211 -7.98 7.56 -5.24
N ALA A 212 -7.04 8.43 -4.89
CA ALA A 212 -6.77 9.66 -5.62
C ALA A 212 -6.37 9.40 -7.08
N LEU A 213 -5.43 8.47 -7.29
CA LEU A 213 -4.95 8.08 -8.61
C LEU A 213 -6.09 7.54 -9.49
N THR A 214 -6.99 6.76 -8.90
CA THR A 214 -8.16 6.23 -9.60
C THR A 214 -9.06 7.35 -10.12
N ALA A 215 -9.34 8.36 -9.29
CA ALA A 215 -10.14 9.51 -9.71
C ALA A 215 -9.48 10.32 -10.84
N LEU A 216 -8.16 10.50 -10.78
CA LEU A 216 -7.39 11.16 -11.84
C LEU A 216 -7.43 10.37 -13.16
N LEU A 217 -7.22 9.05 -13.11
CA LEU A 217 -7.20 8.19 -14.30
C LEU A 217 -8.57 8.05 -14.97
N VAL A 218 -9.67 8.13 -14.21
CA VAL A 218 -11.02 8.12 -14.79
C VAL A 218 -11.50 9.50 -15.23
N HIS A 219 -10.66 10.54 -15.11
CA HIS A 219 -10.98 11.92 -15.50
C HIS A 219 -12.18 12.51 -14.76
N TYR A 220 -12.24 12.34 -13.43
CA TYR A 220 -13.40 12.77 -12.62
C TYR A 220 -13.72 14.27 -12.75
N GLU A 221 -12.78 15.09 -13.22
CA GLU A 221 -13.01 16.51 -13.53
C GLU A 221 -14.13 16.74 -14.55
N LYS A 222 -14.40 15.74 -15.42
CA LYS A 222 -15.46 15.74 -16.44
C LYS A 222 -16.84 15.36 -15.90
N LEU A 223 -16.97 15.05 -14.61
CA LEU A 223 -18.26 14.77 -13.98
C LEU A 223 -19.10 16.05 -13.85
N ASP A 224 -20.41 15.85 -13.75
CA ASP A 224 -21.34 16.91 -13.38
C ASP A 224 -20.90 17.56 -12.05
N PRO A 225 -21.08 18.88 -11.87
CA PRO A 225 -20.57 19.60 -10.69
C PRO A 225 -21.00 19.00 -9.34
N GLY A 226 -22.23 18.49 -9.24
CA GLY A 226 -22.73 17.87 -8.01
C GLY A 226 -22.00 16.57 -7.65
N LYS A 227 -21.77 15.71 -8.63
CA LYS A 227 -21.02 14.44 -8.43
C LYS A 227 -19.56 14.73 -8.14
N ARG A 228 -18.96 15.70 -8.84
CA ARG A 228 -17.57 16.13 -8.58
C ARG A 228 -17.39 16.68 -7.17
N LYS A 229 -18.36 17.43 -6.65
CA LYS A 229 -18.36 17.88 -5.24
C LYS A 229 -18.40 16.70 -4.26
N LEU A 230 -19.23 15.69 -4.53
CA LEU A 230 -19.29 14.48 -3.71
C LEU A 230 -17.95 13.72 -3.71
N VAL A 231 -17.32 13.57 -4.88
CA VAL A 231 -15.97 12.98 -4.97
C VAL A 231 -14.97 13.79 -4.14
N ASN A 232 -14.94 15.12 -4.31
CA ASN A 232 -14.03 15.96 -3.52
C ASN A 232 -14.29 15.86 -2.02
N ALA A 233 -15.55 15.77 -1.58
CA ALA A 233 -15.88 15.60 -0.16
C ALA A 233 -15.31 14.29 0.38
N GLY A 234 -15.49 13.18 -0.34
CA GLY A 234 -14.89 11.89 0.04
C GLY A 234 -13.37 11.95 0.09
N MET A 235 -12.72 12.57 -0.91
CA MET A 235 -11.26 12.73 -0.94
C MET A 235 -10.73 13.56 0.23
N LEU A 236 -11.46 14.60 0.65
CA LEU A 236 -11.10 15.42 1.82
C LEU A 236 -11.28 14.67 3.13
N VAL A 237 -12.31 13.83 3.25
CA VAL A 237 -12.47 12.92 4.39
C VAL A 237 -11.27 11.96 4.46
N SER A 238 -10.88 11.35 3.33
CA SER A 238 -9.69 10.50 3.30
C SER A 238 -8.42 11.28 3.61
N THR A 239 -8.29 12.52 3.13
CA THR A 239 -7.13 13.38 3.43
C THR A 239 -7.01 13.62 4.93
N PHE A 240 -8.13 13.91 5.60
CA PHE A 240 -8.15 14.07 7.06
C PHE A 240 -7.71 12.79 7.78
N GLY A 241 -8.19 11.62 7.33
CA GLY A 241 -7.75 10.33 7.86
C GLY A 241 -6.24 10.11 7.74
N VAL A 242 -5.66 10.37 6.56
CA VAL A 242 -4.21 10.26 6.33
C VAL A 242 -3.44 11.23 7.22
N ILE A 243 -3.81 12.50 7.28
CA ILE A 243 -3.12 13.49 8.15
C ILE A 243 -3.16 13.06 9.62
N SER A 244 -4.31 12.56 10.07
CA SER A 244 -4.50 12.11 11.45
C SER A 244 -3.60 10.91 11.77
N MET A 245 -3.52 9.93 10.86
CA MET A 245 -2.59 8.79 10.97
C MET A 245 -1.14 9.25 11.02
N SER A 246 -0.72 10.08 10.07
CA SER A 246 0.64 10.58 9.99
C SER A 246 1.06 11.28 11.27
N TYR A 247 0.15 12.07 11.86
CA TYR A 247 0.41 12.73 13.12
C TYR A 247 0.56 11.74 14.28
N LEU A 248 -0.35 10.76 14.41
CA LEU A 248 -0.28 9.74 15.45
C LEU A 248 1.01 8.92 15.37
N TYR A 249 1.38 8.47 14.17
CA TYR A 249 2.58 7.69 13.96
C TYR A 249 3.87 8.49 14.00
N PHE A 250 3.81 9.80 13.74
CA PHE A 250 4.94 10.69 14.02
C PHE A 250 5.23 10.79 15.52
N ILE A 251 4.21 11.04 16.36
CA ILE A 251 4.42 11.18 17.81
C ILE A 251 4.61 9.85 18.53
N SER A 252 4.08 8.75 17.98
CA SER A 252 4.29 7.39 18.48
C SER A 252 5.66 6.86 18.07
N GLY A 253 5.98 6.91 16.78
CA GLY A 253 7.23 6.39 16.22
C GLY A 253 8.48 7.12 16.69
N LEU A 254 8.43 8.45 16.72
CA LEU A 254 9.57 9.27 17.15
C LEU A 254 9.46 9.67 18.63
N GLY A 255 8.38 9.34 19.32
CA GLY A 255 8.17 9.74 20.70
C GLY A 255 7.90 8.57 21.64
N THR A 256 7.18 8.88 22.71
CA THR A 256 6.76 7.91 23.73
C THR A 256 5.23 7.82 23.81
N TYR A 257 4.53 8.33 22.80
CA TYR A 257 3.07 8.34 22.79
C TYR A 257 2.55 6.95 22.44
N SER A 258 1.88 6.30 23.39
CA SER A 258 1.13 5.07 23.12
C SER A 258 -0.23 5.45 22.53
N ILE A 259 -0.57 4.90 21.37
CA ILE A 259 -1.87 5.10 20.74
C ILE A 259 -2.93 4.40 21.61
N PRO A 260 -3.95 5.12 22.12
CA PRO A 260 -4.95 4.55 23.01
C PRO A 260 -6.07 3.83 22.24
N ALA A 261 -6.79 2.94 22.92
CA ALA A 261 -8.07 2.44 22.45
C ALA A 261 -9.20 3.47 22.69
N ILE A 262 -10.17 3.50 21.77
CA ILE A 262 -11.41 4.26 21.86
C ILE A 262 -12.49 3.37 22.48
N ALA A 263 -13.27 3.97 23.37
CA ALA A 263 -14.37 3.32 24.08
C ALA A 263 -13.94 2.00 24.76
N PRO A 264 -12.87 2.00 25.59
CA PRO A 264 -12.40 0.78 26.23
C PRO A 264 -13.42 0.20 27.21
N PHE A 265 -13.58 -1.12 27.19
CA PHE A 265 -14.44 -1.89 28.08
C PHE A 265 -13.88 -3.30 28.35
N GLY A 266 -14.60 -4.08 29.17
CA GLY A 266 -14.19 -5.44 29.51
C GLY A 266 -13.03 -5.50 30.51
N PRO A 267 -12.49 -6.70 30.77
CA PRO A 267 -11.40 -6.89 31.74
C PRO A 267 -10.17 -6.06 31.36
N GLY A 268 -9.70 -5.23 32.30
CA GLY A 268 -8.52 -4.37 32.09
C GLY A 268 -8.69 -3.29 31.02
N GLY A 269 -9.91 -3.07 30.49
CA GLY A 269 -10.14 -2.15 29.38
C GLY A 269 -9.58 -2.63 28.04
N MET A 270 -9.31 -3.94 27.90
CA MET A 270 -8.71 -4.51 26.69
C MET A 270 -9.60 -4.40 25.46
N ASN A 271 -10.92 -4.55 25.60
CA ASN A 271 -11.80 -4.47 24.46
C ASN A 271 -12.00 -3.01 24.08
N GLY A 272 -11.81 -2.66 22.83
CA GLY A 272 -11.96 -1.29 22.36
C GLY A 272 -11.34 -1.15 21.00
N LEU A 273 -11.73 -0.13 20.25
CA LEU A 273 -11.17 0.08 18.92
C LEU A 273 -9.88 0.88 19.03
N ALA A 274 -8.75 0.36 18.55
CA ALA A 274 -7.52 1.15 18.45
C ALA A 274 -7.77 2.49 17.73
N LEU A 275 -7.24 3.59 18.28
CA LEU A 275 -7.51 4.92 17.75
C LEU A 275 -7.04 5.07 16.29
N ASP A 276 -5.89 4.51 15.96
CA ASP A 276 -5.34 4.49 14.59
C ASP A 276 -6.17 3.64 13.63
N ASP A 277 -6.73 2.51 14.06
CA ASP A 277 -7.66 1.73 13.24
C ASP A 277 -8.87 2.56 12.83
N SER A 278 -9.39 3.37 13.76
CA SER A 278 -10.50 4.27 13.45
C SER A 278 -10.14 5.32 12.39
N GLN A 279 -8.88 5.76 12.35
CA GLN A 279 -8.38 6.72 11.36
C GLN A 279 -8.19 6.05 9.99
N THR A 280 -7.68 4.82 9.96
CA THR A 280 -7.68 3.98 8.75
C THR A 280 -9.10 3.80 8.21
N GLY A 281 -10.07 3.56 9.10
CA GLY A 281 -11.49 3.51 8.76
C GLY A 281 -12.01 4.82 8.13
N ILE A 282 -11.58 5.99 8.62
CA ILE A 282 -11.93 7.30 8.03
C ILE A 282 -11.41 7.40 6.59
N VAL A 283 -10.19 6.93 6.31
CA VAL A 283 -9.65 6.88 4.93
C VAL A 283 -10.56 6.07 4.03
N GLY A 284 -10.97 4.89 4.47
CA GLY A 284 -11.87 4.02 3.73
C GLY A 284 -13.28 4.57 3.55
N TRP A 285 -13.86 5.23 4.56
CA TRP A 285 -15.16 5.92 4.41
C TRP A 285 -15.09 7.04 3.37
N GLY A 286 -14.03 7.83 3.36
CA GLY A 286 -13.80 8.84 2.32
C GLY A 286 -13.69 8.23 0.92
N ALA A 287 -13.07 7.05 0.79
CA ALA A 287 -13.00 6.30 -0.46
C ALA A 287 -14.39 5.83 -0.93
N LEU A 288 -15.22 5.30 -0.03
CA LEU A 288 -16.59 4.87 -0.35
C LEU A 288 -17.51 6.04 -0.75
N ILE A 289 -17.40 7.18 -0.05
CA ILE A 289 -18.11 8.41 -0.43
C ILE A 289 -17.69 8.85 -1.84
N SER A 290 -16.38 8.82 -2.12
CA SER A 290 -15.84 9.15 -3.44
C SER A 290 -16.35 8.21 -4.52
N LEU A 291 -16.43 6.91 -4.23
CA LEU A 291 -16.94 5.89 -5.14
C LEU A 291 -18.39 6.17 -5.58
N VAL A 292 -19.27 6.62 -4.67
CA VAL A 292 -20.65 6.99 -5.02
C VAL A 292 -20.67 8.08 -6.10
N GLY A 293 -19.81 9.09 -5.97
CA GLY A 293 -19.66 10.15 -6.97
C GLY A 293 -19.04 9.68 -8.29
N LEU A 294 -18.04 8.80 -8.22
CA LEU A 294 -17.31 8.25 -9.38
C LEU A 294 -18.12 7.19 -10.15
N TRP A 295 -19.18 6.64 -9.58
CA TRP A 295 -19.94 5.52 -10.12
C TRP A 295 -20.32 5.62 -11.62
N PRO A 296 -20.74 6.78 -12.16
CA PRO A 296 -21.09 6.90 -13.57
C PRO A 296 -19.93 6.61 -14.54
N PHE A 297 -18.69 6.80 -14.11
CA PHE A 297 -17.48 6.52 -14.89
C PHE A 297 -16.92 5.14 -14.60
N VAL A 298 -17.02 4.70 -13.34
CA VAL A 298 -16.63 3.34 -12.91
C VAL A 298 -17.42 2.28 -13.66
N LYS A 299 -18.76 2.40 -13.69
CA LYS A 299 -19.65 1.38 -14.26
C LYS A 299 -19.47 1.12 -15.76
N ARG A 300 -18.69 1.96 -16.45
CA ARG A 300 -18.39 1.82 -17.89
C ARG A 300 -17.36 0.74 -18.20
N SER A 301 -16.69 0.21 -17.19
CA SER A 301 -15.63 -0.78 -17.36
C SER A 301 -15.68 -1.82 -16.25
N SER A 302 -15.70 -3.09 -16.63
CA SER A 302 -15.57 -4.21 -15.69
C SER A 302 -14.25 -4.14 -14.90
N VAL A 303 -13.15 -3.71 -15.53
CA VAL A 303 -11.86 -3.59 -14.87
C VAL A 303 -11.84 -2.44 -13.85
N ARG A 304 -12.53 -1.32 -14.14
CA ARG A 304 -12.73 -0.25 -13.13
C ARG A 304 -13.54 -0.75 -11.96
N ILE A 305 -14.60 -1.51 -12.22
CA ILE A 305 -15.41 -2.11 -11.15
C ILE A 305 -14.52 -3.02 -10.30
N ALA A 306 -13.70 -3.90 -10.89
CA ALA A 306 -12.75 -4.73 -10.14
C ALA A 306 -11.81 -3.89 -9.26
N SER A 307 -11.24 -2.81 -9.82
CA SER A 307 -10.34 -1.91 -9.09
C SER A 307 -11.02 -1.31 -7.86
N VAL A 308 -12.21 -0.69 -8.01
CA VAL A 308 -12.88 -0.03 -6.87
C VAL A 308 -13.52 -1.01 -5.89
N LEU A 309 -13.83 -2.24 -6.33
CA LEU A 309 -14.31 -3.28 -5.42
C LEU A 309 -13.26 -3.62 -4.37
N THR A 310 -11.96 -3.52 -4.69
CA THR A 310 -10.90 -3.70 -3.68
C THR A 310 -11.09 -2.78 -2.47
N TRP A 311 -11.64 -1.58 -2.64
CA TRP A 311 -11.89 -0.64 -1.54
C TRP A 311 -12.99 -1.17 -0.62
N LEU A 312 -14.05 -1.72 -1.20
CA LEU A 312 -15.13 -2.34 -0.44
C LEU A 312 -14.64 -3.59 0.30
N PHE A 313 -13.88 -4.47 -0.38
CA PHE A 313 -13.34 -5.68 0.23
C PHE A 313 -12.33 -5.38 1.33
N ALA A 314 -11.50 -4.34 1.15
CA ALA A 314 -10.62 -3.87 2.21
C ALA A 314 -11.43 -3.38 3.42
N MET A 315 -12.51 -2.61 3.21
CA MET A 315 -13.39 -2.18 4.31
C MET A 315 -14.06 -3.35 5.02
N LEU A 316 -14.49 -4.39 4.29
CA LEU A 316 -15.07 -5.59 4.89
C LEU A 316 -14.04 -6.38 5.72
N ALA A 317 -12.79 -6.47 5.27
CA ALA A 317 -11.73 -7.13 6.04
C ALA A 317 -11.31 -6.30 7.26
N LEU A 318 -11.01 -5.01 7.06
CA LEU A 318 -10.51 -4.09 8.09
C LEU A 318 -11.55 -3.79 9.16
N ILE A 319 -12.71 -3.29 8.74
CA ILE A 319 -13.77 -2.88 9.67
C ILE A 319 -14.65 -4.06 10.05
N GLY A 320 -14.99 -4.92 9.08
CA GLY A 320 -15.91 -6.04 9.35
C GLY A 320 -15.29 -7.08 10.27
N ILE A 321 -14.07 -7.53 9.99
CA ILE A 321 -13.39 -8.58 10.76
C ILE A 321 -12.45 -7.96 11.81
N GLY A 322 -11.61 -6.99 11.42
CA GLY A 322 -10.64 -6.38 12.35
C GLY A 322 -11.29 -5.72 13.57
N TYR A 323 -12.30 -4.87 13.38
CA TYR A 323 -12.96 -4.23 14.54
C TYR A 323 -13.68 -5.26 15.43
N TYR A 324 -14.16 -6.36 14.85
CA TYR A 324 -14.75 -7.43 15.66
C TYR A 324 -13.70 -8.06 16.58
N ILE A 325 -12.47 -8.25 16.10
CA ILE A 325 -11.36 -8.76 16.92
C ILE A 325 -11.01 -7.77 18.03
N GLU A 326 -10.78 -6.50 17.69
CA GLU A 326 -10.48 -5.41 18.63
C GLU A 326 -11.55 -5.24 19.73
N PHE A 327 -12.83 -5.37 19.37
CA PHE A 327 -13.92 -5.30 20.36
C PHE A 327 -14.06 -6.57 21.22
N ASN A 328 -13.33 -7.64 20.90
CA ASN A 328 -13.32 -8.90 21.64
C ASN A 328 -11.89 -9.30 22.07
N GLU A 329 -11.05 -8.30 22.32
CA GLU A 329 -9.63 -8.47 22.63
C GLU A 329 -9.35 -9.31 23.88
N SER A 330 -10.28 -9.31 24.84
CA SER A 330 -10.24 -10.23 25.99
C SER A 330 -10.25 -11.73 25.59
N TYR A 331 -10.74 -12.08 24.40
CA TYR A 331 -10.62 -13.42 23.85
C TYR A 331 -9.36 -13.57 23.01
N TYR A 332 -9.10 -12.62 22.10
CA TYR A 332 -8.01 -12.68 21.12
C TYR A 332 -6.65 -12.43 21.75
N GLY A 333 -6.47 -11.35 22.51
CA GLY A 333 -5.37 -11.18 23.43
C GLY A 333 -4.09 -10.66 22.79
N PHE A 334 -4.18 -9.87 21.73
CA PHE A 334 -3.10 -9.22 21.00
C PHE A 334 -2.01 -10.23 20.61
N GLY A 335 -2.42 -11.33 19.99
CA GLY A 335 -1.54 -12.45 19.60
C GLY A 335 -0.78 -13.10 20.76
N SER A 336 -1.17 -12.83 22.02
CA SER A 336 -0.43 -13.29 23.20
C SER A 336 -1.20 -14.37 23.97
N PRO A 337 -0.58 -15.53 24.25
CA PRO A 337 -1.22 -16.59 25.01
C PRO A 337 -1.43 -16.15 26.47
N GLY A 338 -2.63 -16.33 27.00
CA GLY A 338 -2.86 -16.06 28.42
C GLY A 338 -4.32 -15.89 28.80
N VAL A 339 -4.51 -15.11 29.86
CA VAL A 339 -5.82 -14.65 30.32
C VAL A 339 -5.80 -13.12 30.42
N PRO A 340 -6.94 -12.45 30.16
CA PRO A 340 -7.02 -11.01 30.28
C PRO A 340 -6.54 -10.52 31.66
N PRO A 341 -5.74 -9.44 31.77
CA PRO A 341 -5.40 -8.51 30.69
C PRO A 341 -4.10 -8.83 29.91
N ASN A 342 -3.44 -9.95 30.20
CA ASN A 342 -2.07 -10.22 29.72
C ASN A 342 -2.00 -11.14 28.49
N GLY A 343 -3.15 -11.52 27.93
CA GLY A 343 -3.27 -12.42 26.78
C GLY A 343 -4.68 -13.00 26.68
N GLY A 344 -4.92 -13.81 25.66
CA GLY A 344 -6.24 -14.34 25.34
C GLY A 344 -6.22 -15.84 25.08
N PRO A 345 -7.28 -16.59 25.42
CA PRO A 345 -7.39 -18.00 25.06
C PRO A 345 -7.49 -18.22 23.54
N GLY A 346 -7.86 -17.18 22.78
CA GLY A 346 -8.01 -17.17 21.34
C GLY A 346 -6.81 -16.63 20.56
N TYR A 347 -5.64 -16.44 21.19
CA TYR A 347 -4.48 -15.78 20.56
C TYR A 347 -4.04 -16.37 19.22
N ALA A 348 -4.13 -17.68 19.04
CA ALA A 348 -3.75 -18.31 17.77
C ALA A 348 -4.68 -17.89 16.61
N HIS A 349 -5.94 -17.55 16.92
CA HIS A 349 -6.91 -17.04 15.96
C HIS A 349 -6.58 -15.59 15.58
N ASP A 350 -6.13 -14.79 16.53
CA ASP A 350 -5.63 -13.44 16.28
C ASP A 350 -4.36 -13.47 15.43
N ASP A 351 -3.42 -14.35 15.75
CA ASP A 351 -2.22 -14.60 14.94
C ASP A 351 -2.55 -15.04 13.50
N ALA A 352 -3.57 -15.88 13.32
CA ALA A 352 -4.06 -16.26 12.00
C ALA A 352 -4.69 -15.07 11.27
N PHE A 353 -5.46 -14.24 11.98
CA PHE A 353 -6.00 -13.01 11.41
C PHE A 353 -4.89 -12.07 11.01
N MET A 354 -3.92 -11.74 11.87
CA MET A 354 -2.81 -10.86 11.56
C MET A 354 -2.08 -11.30 10.28
N SER A 355 -1.79 -12.60 10.14
CA SER A 355 -1.18 -13.16 8.94
C SER A 355 -2.02 -12.99 7.67
N GLY A 356 -3.29 -13.40 7.70
CA GLY A 356 -4.20 -13.21 6.58
C GLY A 356 -4.44 -11.74 6.27
N HIS A 357 -4.49 -10.90 7.30
CA HIS A 357 -4.64 -9.46 7.21
C HIS A 357 -3.46 -8.78 6.51
N LEU A 358 -2.23 -9.23 6.79
CA LEU A 358 -1.05 -8.77 6.06
C LEU A 358 -1.12 -9.20 4.59
N MET A 359 -1.53 -10.43 4.32
CA MET A 359 -1.57 -10.98 2.96
C MET A 359 -2.71 -10.43 2.08
N TYR A 360 -3.90 -10.26 2.63
CA TYR A 360 -5.09 -9.91 1.84
C TYR A 360 -5.32 -8.39 1.75
N PRO A 361 -5.78 -7.68 2.79
CA PRO A 361 -6.07 -6.26 2.70
C PRO A 361 -4.83 -5.37 2.65
N PHE A 362 -3.70 -5.78 3.22
CA PHE A 362 -2.49 -4.92 3.28
C PHE A 362 -1.58 -5.13 2.07
N PHE A 363 -1.58 -6.32 1.48
CA PHE A 363 -0.68 -6.65 0.37
C PHE A 363 -1.41 -6.78 -0.98
N PHE A 364 -2.27 -7.78 -1.14
CA PHE A 364 -2.82 -8.11 -2.46
C PHE A 364 -3.96 -7.20 -2.92
N LEU A 365 -4.81 -6.68 -2.02
CA LEU A 365 -5.87 -5.74 -2.42
C LEU A 365 -5.31 -4.42 -2.98
N PRO A 366 -4.35 -3.72 -2.33
CA PRO A 366 -3.74 -2.50 -2.88
C PRO A 366 -3.02 -2.76 -4.21
N LEU A 367 -2.26 -3.86 -4.28
CA LEU A 367 -1.57 -4.26 -5.51
C LEU A 367 -2.57 -4.48 -6.66
N LEU A 368 -3.63 -5.25 -6.41
CA LEU A 368 -4.69 -5.50 -7.39
C LEU A 368 -5.39 -4.20 -7.79
N ALA A 369 -5.72 -3.32 -6.84
CA ALA A 369 -6.41 -2.05 -7.09
C ALA A 369 -5.65 -1.18 -8.10
N ALA A 370 -4.35 -0.99 -7.86
CA ALA A 370 -3.46 -0.17 -8.65
C ALA A 370 -3.14 -0.78 -10.02
N VAL A 371 -2.86 -2.10 -10.07
CA VAL A 371 -2.61 -2.78 -11.34
C VAL A 371 -3.87 -2.80 -12.20
N THR A 372 -5.05 -3.09 -11.63
CA THR A 372 -6.30 -3.09 -12.40
C THR A 372 -6.69 -1.71 -12.92
N ILE A 373 -6.52 -0.63 -12.16
CA ILE A 373 -6.79 0.71 -12.70
C ILE A 373 -5.80 1.10 -13.82
N TYR A 374 -4.54 0.69 -13.70
CA TYR A 374 -3.56 0.87 -14.77
C TYR A 374 -3.91 0.03 -16.02
N LEU A 375 -4.33 -1.22 -15.83
CA LEU A 375 -4.81 -2.10 -16.90
C LEU A 375 -6.06 -1.53 -17.57
N ASP A 376 -6.99 -0.95 -16.83
CA ASP A 376 -8.15 -0.27 -17.39
C ASP A 376 -7.74 0.85 -18.36
N TRP A 377 -6.73 1.63 -17.97
CA TRP A 377 -6.18 2.74 -18.73
C TRP A 377 -5.45 2.29 -20.01
N LYS A 378 -4.85 1.09 -20.03
CA LYS A 378 -4.00 0.63 -21.15
C LYS A 378 -4.58 -0.49 -22.00
N LEU A 379 -5.53 -1.28 -21.50
CA LEU A 379 -6.16 -2.36 -22.25
C LEU A 379 -7.22 -1.82 -23.22
N PRO A 380 -7.36 -2.40 -24.43
CA PRO A 380 -8.32 -1.94 -25.42
C PRO A 380 -9.74 -2.22 -24.93
N GLU A 381 -10.64 -1.27 -25.15
CA GLU A 381 -12.06 -1.44 -24.84
C GLU A 381 -12.62 -2.69 -25.53
N GLY A 382 -13.48 -3.43 -24.83
CA GLY A 382 -14.09 -4.66 -25.35
C GLY A 382 -13.18 -5.89 -25.44
N SER A 383 -11.88 -5.81 -25.11
CA SER A 383 -10.99 -6.97 -25.16
C SER A 383 -11.38 -8.09 -24.17
N ARG A 384 -11.25 -9.35 -24.59
CA ARG A 384 -11.52 -10.54 -23.74
C ARG A 384 -10.72 -10.52 -22.43
N ALA A 385 -9.51 -9.95 -22.45
CA ALA A 385 -8.67 -9.78 -21.28
C ALA A 385 -9.39 -9.00 -20.15
N ARG A 386 -10.18 -7.97 -20.48
CA ARG A 386 -10.91 -7.16 -19.49
C ARG A 386 -11.97 -7.95 -18.73
N SER A 387 -12.65 -8.87 -19.43
CA SER A 387 -13.64 -9.74 -18.80
C SER A 387 -12.98 -10.77 -17.89
N LEU A 388 -11.87 -11.39 -18.33
CA LEU A 388 -11.11 -12.34 -17.52
C LEU A 388 -10.51 -11.68 -16.27
N VAL A 389 -9.87 -10.52 -16.43
CA VAL A 389 -9.34 -9.73 -15.31
C VAL A 389 -10.43 -9.47 -14.28
N TYR A 390 -11.61 -9.02 -14.72
CA TYR A 390 -12.73 -8.75 -13.81
C TYR A 390 -13.17 -9.98 -13.02
N TRP A 391 -13.47 -11.09 -13.71
CA TRP A 391 -13.99 -12.29 -13.04
C TRP A 391 -12.95 -12.94 -12.12
N LEU A 392 -11.68 -12.99 -12.54
CA LEU A 392 -10.60 -13.50 -11.69
C LEU A 392 -10.39 -12.61 -10.46
N SER A 393 -10.40 -11.28 -10.65
CA SER A 393 -10.29 -10.32 -9.53
C SER A 393 -11.44 -10.49 -8.55
N LEU A 394 -12.69 -10.55 -9.05
CA LEU A 394 -13.87 -10.69 -8.20
C LEU A 394 -13.87 -12.01 -7.43
N SER A 395 -13.61 -13.12 -8.11
CA SER A 395 -13.51 -14.44 -7.46
C SER A 395 -12.36 -14.47 -6.45
N GLY A 396 -11.22 -13.88 -6.79
CA GLY A 396 -10.08 -13.75 -5.87
C GLY A 396 -10.42 -12.93 -4.63
N MET A 397 -11.11 -11.80 -4.79
CA MET A 397 -11.58 -10.97 -3.67
C MET A 397 -12.56 -11.72 -2.77
N VAL A 398 -13.56 -12.38 -3.34
CA VAL A 398 -14.54 -13.16 -2.58
C VAL A 398 -13.88 -14.30 -1.82
N LEU A 399 -13.04 -15.10 -2.49
CA LEU A 399 -12.34 -16.21 -1.84
C LEU A 399 -11.32 -15.73 -0.82
N GLY A 400 -10.64 -14.62 -1.05
CA GLY A 400 -9.72 -14.03 -0.09
C GLY A 400 -10.43 -13.58 1.18
N LEU A 401 -11.58 -12.90 1.08
CA LEU A 401 -12.34 -12.45 2.26
C LEU A 401 -12.96 -13.62 3.04
N ILE A 402 -13.58 -14.57 2.33
CA ILE A 402 -14.10 -15.80 2.97
C ILE A 402 -12.94 -16.58 3.58
N GLY A 403 -11.83 -16.66 2.86
CA GLY A 403 -10.61 -17.33 3.28
C GLY A 403 -10.02 -16.75 4.55
N LEU A 404 -9.94 -15.42 4.67
CA LEU A 404 -9.50 -14.74 5.89
C LEU A 404 -10.37 -15.14 7.09
N GLY A 405 -11.70 -15.17 6.93
CA GLY A 405 -12.61 -15.65 7.97
C GLY A 405 -12.44 -17.14 8.30
N VAL A 406 -12.23 -17.99 7.29
CA VAL A 406 -11.94 -19.41 7.48
C VAL A 406 -10.60 -19.60 8.20
N PHE A 407 -9.57 -18.83 7.83
CA PHE A 407 -8.25 -18.93 8.43
C PHE A 407 -8.30 -18.50 9.90
N LEU A 408 -8.93 -17.36 10.18
CA LEU A 408 -9.23 -16.91 11.54
C LEU A 408 -9.89 -18.02 12.39
N ILE A 409 -10.91 -18.71 11.88
CA ILE A 409 -11.67 -19.70 12.68
C ILE A 409 -10.96 -21.06 12.77
N THR A 410 -10.30 -21.49 11.71
CA THR A 410 -9.81 -22.88 11.56
C THR A 410 -8.31 -23.04 11.60
N LEU A 411 -7.56 -21.93 11.56
CA LEU A 411 -6.10 -21.88 11.43
C LEU A 411 -5.58 -22.51 10.11
N VAL A 412 -6.45 -22.62 9.09
CA VAL A 412 -6.10 -23.16 7.77
C VAL A 412 -6.20 -22.07 6.67
N PRO A 413 -5.09 -21.69 6.01
CA PRO A 413 -5.05 -20.55 5.10
C PRO A 413 -5.42 -20.85 3.64
N TYR A 414 -5.68 -22.12 3.27
CA TYR A 414 -5.73 -22.53 1.86
C TYR A 414 -6.81 -21.81 1.01
N VAL A 415 -7.95 -21.46 1.62
CA VAL A 415 -9.03 -20.75 0.92
C VAL A 415 -8.59 -19.32 0.59
N GLU A 416 -7.92 -18.65 1.53
CA GLU A 416 -7.37 -17.32 1.32
C GLU A 416 -6.25 -17.33 0.28
N ALA A 417 -5.32 -18.28 0.40
CA ALA A 417 -4.25 -18.50 -0.56
C ALA A 417 -4.80 -18.69 -1.99
N ALA A 418 -5.87 -19.48 -2.16
CA ALA A 418 -6.53 -19.65 -3.46
C ALA A 418 -7.08 -18.32 -4.00
N GLY A 419 -7.69 -17.50 -3.14
CA GLY A 419 -8.15 -16.15 -3.51
C GLY A 419 -7.00 -15.26 -3.99
N ILE A 420 -5.89 -15.25 -3.26
CA ILE A 420 -4.67 -14.50 -3.59
C ILE A 420 -4.07 -14.96 -4.93
N VAL A 421 -4.00 -16.26 -5.19
CA VAL A 421 -3.54 -16.79 -6.49
C VAL A 421 -4.41 -16.28 -7.63
N LEU A 422 -5.74 -16.25 -7.48
CA LEU A 422 -6.63 -15.73 -8.53
C LEU A 422 -6.39 -14.23 -8.81
N MET A 423 -6.07 -13.43 -7.79
CA MET A 423 -5.69 -12.02 -7.98
C MET A 423 -4.38 -11.89 -8.76
N GLY A 424 -3.36 -12.70 -8.41
CA GLY A 424 -2.11 -12.76 -9.16
C GLY A 424 -2.31 -13.15 -10.62
N VAL A 425 -3.14 -14.16 -10.87
CA VAL A 425 -3.52 -14.60 -12.23
C VAL A 425 -4.28 -13.50 -12.97
N ALA A 426 -5.17 -12.75 -12.31
CA ALA A 426 -5.87 -11.62 -12.92
C ALA A 426 -4.87 -10.56 -13.45
N MET A 427 -3.88 -10.19 -12.64
CA MET A 427 -2.82 -9.26 -13.04
C MET A 427 -1.99 -9.80 -14.21
N ALA A 428 -1.60 -11.08 -14.16
CA ALA A 428 -0.84 -11.73 -15.23
C ALA A 428 -1.61 -11.79 -16.56
N VAL A 429 -2.91 -12.10 -16.53
CA VAL A 429 -3.77 -12.11 -17.72
C VAL A 429 -3.89 -10.71 -18.32
N GLY A 430 -4.05 -9.68 -17.47
CA GLY A 430 -4.08 -8.30 -17.92
C GLY A 430 -2.77 -7.88 -18.59
N LEU A 431 -1.64 -8.23 -17.97
CA LEU A 431 -0.30 -7.98 -18.50
C LEU A 431 -0.08 -8.67 -19.85
N ALA A 432 -0.44 -9.96 -19.98
CA ALA A 432 -0.38 -10.68 -21.25
C ALA A 432 -1.22 -10.01 -22.34
N GLY A 433 -2.39 -9.48 -21.96
CA GLY A 433 -3.25 -8.68 -22.84
C GLY A 433 -2.59 -7.40 -23.36
N LEU A 434 -1.66 -6.79 -22.60
CA LEU A 434 -0.87 -5.65 -23.05
C LEU A 434 0.24 -6.06 -24.03
N TYR A 435 0.92 -7.18 -23.78
CA TYR A 435 1.98 -7.69 -24.68
C TYR A 435 1.43 -8.19 -26.01
N GLY A 436 0.26 -8.84 -26.01
CA GLY A 436 -0.41 -9.31 -27.23
C GLY A 436 -0.76 -8.21 -28.23
N GLN A 437 -0.72 -6.94 -27.82
CA GLN A 437 -0.89 -5.78 -28.72
C GLN A 437 0.35 -5.46 -29.56
N LYS A 438 1.56 -5.89 -29.16
CA LYS A 438 2.80 -5.64 -29.93
C LYS A 438 3.06 -6.67 -31.03
N LEU A 439 2.30 -7.77 -31.04
CA LEU A 439 2.43 -8.89 -31.98
C LEU A 439 1.34 -8.91 -33.07
N ARG A 440 0.53 -7.84 -33.15
CA ARG A 440 -0.41 -7.54 -34.23
C ARG A 440 -0.13 -6.14 -34.72
#